data_AF-A0A7Z0SF11-F1
#
_entry.id   AF-A0A7Z0SF11-F1
#
_cell.length_a   1.000
_cell.length_b   1.000
_cell.length_c   1.000
_cell.angle_alpha   90.00
_cell.angle_beta   90.00
_cell.angle_gamma   90.00
#
_symmetry.space_group_name_H-M   'P 1'
#
loop_
_entity.id
_entity.type
_entity.pdbx_description
1 polymer ?
#
loop_
_entity_poly.entity_id
_entity_poly.type
_entity_poly.pdbx_seq_one_letter_code
_entity_poly.pdbx_strand_id
1 'polypeptide(L)' 'MRVLFLVVVLANLGALALGQGMFGTPPNEQGREARILSERNQQAVQLGEPHAEY' A
#
# COMPACT_ATOMS: atom_id res chain seq x y z
N MET A 1 -30.64 -29.18 4.92
CA MET A 1 -30.15 -28.29 3.84
C MET A 1 -29.89 -26.86 4.30
N ARG A 2 -30.84 -26.16 4.96
CA ARG A 2 -30.62 -24.78 5.45
C ARG A 2 -29.42 -24.58 6.38
N VAL A 3 -29.16 -25.51 7.29
CA VAL A 3 -28.03 -25.41 8.24
C VAL A 3 -26.68 -25.48 7.53
N LEU A 4 -26.51 -26.47 6.63
CA LEU A 4 -25.30 -26.60 5.81
C LEU A 4 -25.05 -25.34 4.97
N PHE A 5 -26.11 -24.79 4.37
CA PHE A 5 -26.02 -23.53 3.64
C PHE A 5 -25.50 -22.38 4.51
N LEU A 6 -26.05 -22.21 5.72
CA LEU A 6 -25.60 -21.17 6.64
C LEU A 6 -24.14 -21.35 7.07
N VAL A 7 -23.70 -22.59 7.32
CA VAL A 7 -22.30 -22.89 7.67
C VAL A 7 -21.36 -22.47 6.53
N VAL A 8 -21.70 -22.82 5.29
CA VAL A 8 -20.90 -22.44 4.12
C VAL A 8 -20.87 -20.92 3.95
N VAL A 9 -22.00 -20.24 4.13
CA VAL A 9 -22.07 -18.78 4.06
C VAL A 9 -21.15 -18.15 5.11
N LEU A 10 -21.24 -18.56 6.37
CA LEU A 10 -20.40 -18.03 7.45
C LEU A 10 -18.91 -18.29 7.21
N ALA A 11 -18.54 -19.47 6.71
CA ALA A 11 -17.15 -19.79 6.37
C ALA A 11 -16.60 -18.87 5.28
N ASN A 12 -17.39 -18.58 4.25
CA ASN A 12 -16.99 -17.67 3.17
C ASN A 12 -16.86 -16.22 3.65
N LEU A 13 -17.81 -15.76 4.47
CA LEU A 13 -17.73 -14.43 5.10
C LEU A 13 -16.47 -14.30 5.97
N GLY A 14 -16.16 -15.34 6.76
CA GLY A 14 -14.91 -15.40 7.52
C GLY A 14 -13.69 -15.28 6.62
N ALA A 15 -13.57 -16.13 5.60
CA ALA A 15 -12.46 -16.11 4.66
C ALA A 15 -12.28 -14.75 3.94
N LEU A 16 -13.39 -14.16 3.49
CA LEU A 16 -13.39 -12.82 2.89
C LEU A 16 -12.84 -11.79 3.88
N ALA A 17 -13.34 -11.79 5.11
CA ALA A 17 -12.90 -10.88 6.15
C ALA A 17 -11.39 -11.03 6.43
N LEU A 18 -10.89 -12.27 6.57
CA LEU A 18 -9.45 -12.53 6.73
C LEU A 18 -8.63 -11.91 5.57
N GLY A 19 -9.13 -12.02 4.33
CA GLY A 19 -8.46 -11.49 3.13
C GLY A 19 -8.53 -9.97 2.94
N GLN A 20 -9.45 -9.28 3.63
CA GLN A 20 -9.61 -7.82 3.54
C GLN A 20 -8.74 -7.04 4.54
N GLY A 21 -7.84 -7.71 5.28
CA GLY A 21 -6.99 -7.03 6.26
C GLY A 21 -7.71 -6.71 7.56
N MET A 22 -8.69 -7.52 7.98
CA MET A 22 -9.32 -7.41 9.32
C MET A 22 -8.30 -7.45 10.48
N PHE A 23 -7.10 -7.99 10.25
CA PHE A 23 -5.99 -8.02 11.21
C PHE A 23 -5.00 -6.87 11.02
N GLY A 24 -5.38 -5.87 10.22
CA GLY A 24 -4.55 -4.74 9.86
C GLY A 24 -3.93 -4.87 8.48
N THR A 25 -3.27 -3.79 8.08
CA THR A 25 -2.58 -3.64 6.81
C THR A 25 -1.41 -4.64 6.73
N PRO A 26 -1.32 -5.49 5.69
CA PRO A 26 -0.21 -6.44 5.57
C PRO A 26 1.13 -5.70 5.53
N PRO A 27 2.23 -6.29 6.05
CA PRO A 27 3.54 -5.63 6.07
C PRO A 27 4.03 -5.17 4.69
N ASN A 28 3.64 -5.86 3.61
CA ASN A 28 3.90 -5.49 2.22
C ASN A 28 3.29 -4.13 1.82
N GLU A 29 2.21 -3.71 2.47
CA GLU A 29 1.57 -2.42 2.21
C GLU A 29 2.19 -1.26 3.02
N GLN A 30 3.09 -1.55 3.96
CA GLN A 30 3.85 -0.50 4.66
C GLN A 30 4.71 0.27 3.64
N GLY A 31 4.38 1.55 3.44
CA GLY A 31 5.04 2.41 2.46
C GLY A 31 4.34 2.53 1.09
N ARG A 32 3.22 1.81 0.87
CA ARG A 32 2.31 2.08 -0.26
C ARG A 32 1.38 3.26 -0.03
N GLU A 33 1.35 3.81 1.18
CA GLU A 33 0.65 5.06 1.46
C GLU A 33 1.15 6.15 0.51
N ALA A 34 0.20 6.90 -0.05
CA ALA A 34 0.49 8.08 -0.86
C ALA A 34 1.11 9.16 0.05
N ARG A 35 2.39 9.01 0.36
CA ARG A 35 3.16 10.00 1.09
C ARG A 35 3.42 11.16 0.15
N ILE A 36 2.98 12.35 0.53
CA ILE A 36 3.47 13.59 -0.07
C ILE A 36 4.98 13.58 0.13
N LEU A 37 5.73 13.46 -0.98
CA LEU A 37 7.18 13.48 -0.98
C LEU A 37 7.64 14.83 -0.41
N SER A 38 8.08 14.83 0.85
CA SER A 38 8.73 15.98 1.45
C SER A 38 10.20 15.93 1.06
N GLU A 39 10.57 16.76 0.08
CA GLU A 39 11.94 16.83 -0.42
C GLU A 39 12.85 17.47 0.65
N ARG A 40 13.51 16.63 1.46
CA ARG A 40 14.40 17.09 2.55
C ARG A 40 15.70 17.74 2.06
N ASN A 41 16.08 17.54 0.80
CA ASN A 41 17.40 17.93 0.26
C ASN A 41 17.29 18.68 -1.08
N GLN A 42 16.27 19.51 -1.29
CA GLN A 42 16.18 20.34 -2.52
C GLN A 42 17.45 21.14 -2.78
N GLN A 43 18.10 21.59 -1.71
CA GLN A 43 19.30 22.41 -1.72
C GLN A 43 20.56 21.67 -2.20
N ALA A 44 20.54 20.32 -2.21
CA ALA A 44 21.67 19.51 -2.67
C ALA A 44 21.72 19.39 -4.19
N VAL A 45 20.61 19.67 -4.89
CA VAL A 45 20.54 19.66 -6.35
C VAL A 45 20.93 21.05 -6.86
N GLN A 46 22.22 21.29 -7.00
CA GLN A 46 22.73 22.45 -7.71
C GLN A 46 22.90 22.07 -9.19
N LEU A 47 22.10 22.67 -10.06
CA LEU A 47 22.37 22.60 -11.49
C LEU A 47 23.67 23.37 -11.74
N GLY A 48 24.73 22.66 -12.12
CA GLY A 48 25.97 23.29 -12.56
C GLY A 48 25.74 24.15 -13.80
N GLU A 49 26.65 25.10 -14.03
CA GLU A 49 26.59 25.94 -15.23
C GLU A 49 26.84 25.07 -16.47
N PRO A 50 25.96 25.10 -17.50
CA PRO A 50 26.22 24.39 -18.73
C PRO A 50 27.41 25.03 -19.45
N HIS A 51 28.56 24.36 -19.42
CA HIS A 51 29.71 24.74 -20.22
C HIS A 51 29.47 24.31 -21.67
N ALA A 52 29.29 25.30 -22.55
CA ALA A 52 29.38 25.08 -23.99
C ALA A 52 30.86 25.07 -24.37
N GLU A 53 31.43 23.88 -24.56
CA GLU A 53 32.71 23.72 -25.25
C GLU A 53 32.47 24.02 -26.74
N TYR A 54 32.98 25.16 -27.19
CA TYR A 54 33.12 25.52 -28.61
C TYR A 54 34.58 25.45 -29.03
#